data_AF-A0A7S3XLW8-F1
#
_entry.id   AF-A0A7S3XLW8-F1
#
_cell.length_a   1.000
_cell.length_b   1.000
_cell.length_c   1.000
_cell.angle_alpha   90.00
_cell.angle_beta   90.00
_cell.angle_gamma   90.00
#
_symmetry.space_group_name_H-M   'P 1'
#
loop_
_entity.id
_entity.type
_entity.pdbx_description
1 polymer ?
#
loop_
_entity_poly.entity_id
_entity_poly.type
_entity_poly.pdbx_seq_one_letter_code
_entity_poly.pdbx_strand_id
1 'polypeptide(L)'
;RVECPVSTAHLLLRGSTLRNTKWALGLAAYTGRESKLVMNSTQAPSKFSNLEQTVNKLIYVVFAAQFVLSTVSLIGYIIWKELYYEYSYYLCYDYADSSLALFRENCESSDEYSDAGYFFTFFILYCNFIPISIYVTIEVVNYCQAFFIDNDLKMYDEELDMPATARTSNMNSDLGQIKYIFSDKTGTLTRNVMDFKRCSVDGRIYGSAPSAEGEGERPAEEAKG
;
A
#
# COMPACT_ATOMS: atom_id res chain seq x y z
N ARG A 1 45.60 -30.67 26.30
CA ARG A 1 44.26 -30.22 25.86
C ARG A 1 44.43 -29.78 24.40
N VAL A 2 43.76 -30.41 23.45
CA VAL A 2 43.88 -30.02 22.03
C VAL A 2 42.84 -28.93 21.78
N GLU A 3 43.28 -27.75 21.35
CA GLU A 3 42.39 -26.66 20.96
C GLU A 3 42.14 -26.76 19.46
N CYS A 4 40.90 -27.01 19.07
CA CYS A 4 40.49 -27.08 17.66
C CYS A 4 39.78 -25.78 17.28
N PRO A 5 40.29 -24.99 16.32
CA PRO A 5 39.61 -23.77 15.87
C PRO A 5 38.35 -24.11 15.07
N VAL A 6 37.24 -23.47 15.43
CA VAL A 6 35.96 -23.62 14.72
C VAL A 6 35.87 -22.59 13.60
N SER A 7 35.88 -23.08 12.35
CA SER A 7 35.71 -22.26 11.13
C SER A 7 34.26 -22.31 10.59
N THR A 8 33.95 -21.50 9.58
CA THR A 8 32.65 -21.45 8.89
C THR A 8 32.21 -22.79 8.30
N ALA A 9 33.15 -23.66 7.92
CA ALA A 9 32.86 -25.02 7.45
C ALA A 9 32.16 -25.91 8.49
N HIS A 10 32.29 -25.58 9.78
CA HIS A 10 31.68 -26.33 10.88
C HIS A 10 30.36 -25.69 11.35
N LEU A 11 29.93 -24.59 10.73
CA LEU A 11 28.71 -23.87 11.10
C LEU A 11 27.57 -24.23 10.15
N LEU A 12 26.50 -24.82 10.68
CA LEU A 12 25.26 -25.02 9.95
C LEU A 12 24.34 -23.79 10.16
N LEU A 13 23.92 -23.16 9.06
CA LEU A 13 23.07 -21.98 9.09
C LEU A 13 21.59 -22.36 9.18
N ARG A 14 20.79 -21.53 9.86
CA ARG A 14 19.34 -21.73 10.05
C ARG A 14 18.56 -21.98 8.75
N GLY A 15 18.95 -21.35 7.64
CA GLY A 15 18.28 -21.47 6.34
C GLY A 15 18.77 -22.62 5.47
N SER A 16 19.74 -23.40 5.93
CA SER A 16 20.31 -24.50 5.16
C SER A 16 19.50 -25.78 5.34
N THR A 17 19.26 -26.49 4.25
CA THR A 17 18.64 -27.83 4.29
C THR A 17 19.73 -28.90 4.25
N LEU A 18 19.72 -29.82 5.22
CA LEU A 18 20.64 -30.97 5.22
C LEU A 18 20.28 -31.90 4.06
N ARG A 19 21.27 -32.26 3.23
CA ARG A 19 21.10 -33.17 2.09
C ARG A 19 22.20 -34.24 2.11
N ASN A 20 21.86 -35.41 1.56
CA ASN A 20 22.79 -36.53 1.37
C ASN A 20 23.43 -37.11 2.65
N THR A 21 22.78 -36.93 3.82
CA THR A 21 23.16 -37.56 5.09
C THR A 21 21.90 -37.89 5.90
N LYS A 22 21.94 -38.98 6.69
CA LYS A 22 20.76 -39.44 7.46
C LYS A 22 20.45 -38.54 8.65
N TRP A 23 21.49 -38.09 9.36
CA TRP A 23 21.38 -37.25 10.54
C TRP A 23 22.70 -36.50 10.77
N ALA A 24 22.63 -35.41 11.53
CA ALA A 24 23.78 -34.66 12.00
C ALA A 24 23.57 -34.31 13.48
N LEU A 25 24.61 -34.48 14.30
CA LEU A 25 24.64 -34.01 15.69
C LEU A 25 25.39 -32.68 15.71
N GLY A 26 24.79 -31.66 16.33
CA GLY A 26 25.37 -30.33 16.44
C GLY A 26 24.92 -29.66 17.73
N LEU A 27 25.65 -28.62 18.13
CA LEU A 27 25.32 -27.79 19.28
C LEU A 27 24.82 -26.43 18.78
N ALA A 28 23.71 -25.95 19.35
CA ALA A 28 23.15 -24.66 18.99
C ALA A 28 24.04 -23.53 19.51
N ALA A 29 24.82 -22.91 18.62
CA ALA A 29 25.68 -21.79 18.96
C ALA A 29 24.94 -20.44 18.97
N TYR A 30 24.02 -20.23 18.01
CA TYR A 30 23.22 -19.01 17.88
C TYR A 30 21.74 -19.36 17.77
N THR A 31 20.87 -18.61 18.45
CA THR A 31 19.42 -18.86 18.44
C THR A 31 18.62 -17.60 18.12
N GLY A 32 17.44 -17.79 17.50
CA GLY A 32 16.51 -16.69 17.21
C GLY A 32 17.11 -15.54 16.38
N ARG A 33 17.07 -14.33 16.96
CA ARG A 33 17.56 -13.08 16.36
C ARG A 33 19.07 -13.02 16.18
N GLU A 34 19.81 -13.85 16.92
CA GLU A 34 21.28 -13.90 16.83
C GLU A 34 21.76 -14.80 15.67
N SER A 35 20.85 -15.52 15.01
CA SER A 35 21.21 -16.29 13.83
C SER A 35 21.60 -15.35 12.67
N LYS A 36 22.69 -15.67 11.96
CA LYS A 36 23.21 -14.85 10.84
C LYS A 36 22.16 -14.51 9.78
N LEU A 37 21.23 -15.44 9.51
CA LEU A 37 20.15 -15.22 8.56
C LEU A 37 19.20 -14.10 9.01
N VAL A 38 18.88 -14.05 10.30
CA VAL A 38 17.98 -13.02 10.85
C VAL A 38 18.71 -11.69 11.00
N MET A 39 20.00 -11.71 11.36
CA MET A 39 20.81 -10.48 11.38
C MET A 39 20.93 -9.84 10.00
N ASN A 40 20.92 -10.64 8.93
CA ASN A 40 20.87 -10.14 7.55
C ASN A 40 19.45 -9.84 7.05
N SER A 41 18.41 -10.14 7.84
CA SER A 41 17.03 -9.80 7.49
C SER A 41 16.68 -8.42 8.07
N THR A 42 16.17 -7.54 7.22
CA THR A 42 15.63 -6.25 7.66
C THR A 42 14.19 -6.45 8.13
N GLN A 43 13.82 -5.81 9.24
CA GLN A 43 12.43 -5.81 9.69
C GLN A 43 11.53 -5.26 8.58
N ALA A 44 10.40 -5.94 8.32
CA ALA A 44 9.46 -5.52 7.29
C ALA A 44 8.98 -4.09 7.58
N PRO A 45 9.29 -3.10 6.72
CA PRO A 45 8.80 -1.75 6.91
C PRO A 45 7.29 -1.72 6.60
N SER A 46 6.55 -0.86 7.29
CA SER A 46 5.18 -0.53 6.89
C SER A 46 5.23 0.17 5.53
N LYS A 47 4.61 -0.43 4.52
CA LYS A 47 4.57 0.11 3.16
C LYS A 47 3.27 0.89 2.97
N PHE A 48 3.40 2.16 2.62
CA PHE A 48 2.30 3.01 2.19
C PHE A 48 2.31 3.10 0.67
N SER A 49 1.14 3.01 0.04
CA SER A 49 1.03 3.11 -1.41
C SER A 49 1.28 4.55 -1.88
N ASN A 50 1.81 4.70 -3.10
CA ASN A 50 1.90 6.01 -3.75
C ASN A 50 0.51 6.68 -3.91
N LEU A 51 -0.55 5.89 -4.08
CA LEU A 51 -1.92 6.37 -4.17
C LEU A 51 -2.35 7.02 -2.84
N GLU A 52 -2.09 6.35 -1.71
CA GLU A 52 -2.39 6.89 -0.37
C GLU A 52 -1.66 8.21 -0.12
N GLN A 53 -0.38 8.30 -0.50
CA GLN A 53 0.38 9.55 -0.37
C GLN A 53 -0.20 10.67 -1.24
N THR A 54 -0.69 10.34 -2.44
CA THR A 54 -1.30 11.31 -3.36
C THR A 54 -2.66 11.79 -2.85
N VAL A 55 -3.47 10.87 -2.32
CA VAL A 55 -4.75 11.21 -1.68
C VAL A 55 -4.53 12.12 -0.48
N ASN A 56 -3.54 11.84 0.37
CA ASN A 56 -3.20 12.70 1.50
C ASN A 56 -2.81 14.12 1.04
N LYS A 57 -2.00 14.25 -0.02
CA LYS A 57 -1.68 15.56 -0.61
C LYS A 57 -2.92 16.30 -1.12
N LEU A 58 -3.83 15.59 -1.79
CA LEU A 58 -5.09 16.16 -2.28
C LEU A 58 -5.98 16.65 -1.13
N ILE A 59 -6.05 15.93 -0.01
CA ILE A 59 -6.80 16.35 1.18
C ILE A 59 -6.30 17.71 1.68
N TYR A 60 -4.98 17.92 1.77
CA TYR A 60 -4.43 19.23 2.15
C TYR A 60 -4.80 20.35 1.17
N VAL A 61 -4.80 20.06 -0.13
CA VAL A 61 -5.19 21.05 -1.16
C VAL A 61 -6.67 21.42 -1.03
N VAL A 62 -7.56 20.43 -0.86
CA VAL A 62 -9.00 20.64 -0.69
C VAL A 62 -9.28 21.40 0.61
N PHE A 63 -8.60 21.07 1.71
CA PHE A 63 -8.72 21.77 2.97
C PHE A 63 -8.29 23.25 2.85
N ALA A 64 -7.19 23.52 2.16
CA ALA A 64 -6.75 24.89 1.90
C ALA A 64 -7.77 25.66 1.05
N ALA A 65 -8.32 25.04 0.00
CA ALA A 65 -9.41 25.63 -0.78
C ALA A 65 -10.65 25.92 0.07
N GLN A 66 -11.06 24.99 0.96
CA GLN A 66 -12.18 25.18 1.87
C GLN A 66 -11.97 26.37 2.82
N PHE A 67 -10.77 26.53 3.34
CA PHE A 67 -10.41 27.68 4.17
C PHE A 67 -10.53 29.01 3.41
N VAL A 68 -10.04 29.05 2.17
CA VAL A 68 -10.14 30.24 1.30
C VAL A 68 -11.60 30.57 0.97
N LEU A 69 -12.39 29.59 0.56
CA LEU A 69 -13.82 29.76 0.26
C LEU A 69 -14.62 30.27 1.47
N SER A 70 -14.33 29.74 2.66
CA SER A 70 -14.96 30.18 3.91
C SER A 70 -14.60 31.63 4.24
N THR A 71 -13.33 32.01 4.00
CA THR A 71 -12.85 33.39 4.21
C THR A 71 -13.49 34.38 3.23
N VAL A 72 -13.58 34.03 1.94
CA VAL A 72 -14.25 34.89 0.93
C VAL A 72 -15.74 35.06 1.26
N SER A 73 -16.40 33.99 1.70
CA SER A 73 -17.82 34.02 2.08
C SER A 73 -18.04 34.89 3.33
N LEU A 74 -17.13 34.84 4.31
CA LEU A 74 -17.16 35.72 5.47
C LEU A 74 -17.03 37.19 5.07
N ILE A 75 -16.06 37.53 4.20
CA ILE A 75 -15.88 38.90 3.72
C ILE A 75 -17.13 39.38 2.97
N GLY A 76 -17.71 38.52 2.13
CA GLY A 76 -18.96 38.80 1.44
C GLY A 76 -20.13 39.04 2.41
N TYR A 77 -20.20 38.26 3.49
CA TYR A 77 -21.19 38.44 4.55
C TYR A 77 -21.01 39.77 5.28
N ILE A 78 -19.78 40.15 5.65
CA ILE A 78 -19.49 41.43 6.31
C ILE A 78 -19.92 42.61 5.42
N ILE A 79 -19.59 42.60 4.13
CA ILE A 79 -19.98 43.65 3.18
C ILE A 79 -21.52 43.72 3.05
N TRP A 80 -22.19 42.57 2.95
CA TRP A 80 -23.64 42.51 2.87
C TRP A 80 -24.32 43.05 4.13
N LYS A 81 -23.80 42.68 5.31
CA LYS A 81 -24.25 43.16 6.62
C LYS A 81 -24.17 44.68 6.70
N GLU A 82 -23.05 45.29 6.31
CA GLU A 82 -22.90 46.75 6.31
C GLU A 82 -23.87 47.46 5.35
N LEU A 83 -24.12 46.90 4.16
CA LEU A 83 -24.98 47.52 3.14
C LEU A 83 -26.48 47.40 3.45
N TYR A 84 -26.92 46.33 4.12
CA TYR A 84 -28.33 46.01 4.36
C TYR A 84 -28.74 46.06 5.83
N TYR A 85 -27.87 46.59 6.71
CA TYR A 85 -28.10 46.71 8.14
C TYR A 85 -29.45 47.39 8.47
N GLU A 86 -29.72 48.55 7.86
CA GLU A 86 -30.92 49.35 8.13
C GLU A 86 -32.23 48.68 7.70
N TYR A 87 -32.19 47.79 6.69
CA TYR A 87 -33.37 47.09 6.17
C TYR A 87 -33.64 45.76 6.88
N SER A 88 -32.71 45.30 7.71
CA SER A 88 -32.68 43.95 8.29
C SER A 88 -33.06 43.94 9.77
N TYR A 89 -33.83 44.92 10.25
CA TYR A 89 -34.23 45.04 11.67
C TYR A 89 -34.96 43.79 12.21
N TYR A 90 -35.65 43.05 11.34
CA TYR A 90 -36.39 41.84 11.68
C TYR A 90 -35.48 40.60 11.89
N LEU A 91 -34.19 40.69 11.59
CA LEU A 91 -33.18 39.63 11.78
C LEU A 91 -32.47 39.70 13.14
N CYS A 92 -32.73 40.71 13.99
CA CYS A 92 -32.22 40.70 15.37
C CYS A 92 -32.96 39.64 16.19
N TYR A 93 -32.22 38.62 16.62
CA TYR A 93 -32.72 37.51 17.43
C TYR A 93 -31.90 37.42 18.72
N ASP A 94 -32.53 37.70 19.86
CA ASP A 94 -31.90 37.68 21.17
C ASP A 94 -32.13 36.31 21.85
N TYR A 95 -31.15 35.42 21.76
CA TYR A 95 -31.19 34.15 22.49
C TYR A 95 -30.73 34.40 23.93
N ALA A 96 -31.59 34.16 24.91
CA ALA A 96 -31.28 34.29 26.33
C ALA A 96 -30.28 33.24 26.86
N ASP A 97 -29.96 32.21 26.06
CA ASP A 97 -28.97 31.20 26.40
C ASP A 97 -27.57 31.58 25.89
N SER A 98 -26.67 31.79 26.84
CA SER A 98 -25.26 32.20 26.64
C SER A 98 -24.43 31.25 25.76
N SER A 99 -24.92 30.05 25.43
CA SER A 99 -24.17 29.04 24.67
C SER A 99 -24.13 29.28 23.16
N LEU A 100 -24.99 30.15 22.62
CA LEU A 100 -25.10 30.45 21.17
C LEU A 100 -24.72 31.90 20.83
N ALA A 101 -23.96 32.57 21.69
CA ALA A 101 -23.51 33.95 21.50
C ALA A 101 -22.74 34.21 20.19
N LEU A 102 -22.23 33.16 19.54
CA LEU A 102 -21.56 33.22 18.24
C LEU A 102 -22.49 33.58 17.06
N PHE A 103 -23.82 33.53 17.23
CA PHE A 103 -24.80 33.76 16.16
C PHE A 103 -25.72 34.97 16.41
N ARG A 104 -25.33 35.90 17.29
CA ARG A 104 -26.13 37.10 17.60
C ARG A 104 -26.01 38.12 16.46
N GLU A 105 -27.12 38.42 15.79
CA GLU A 105 -27.17 39.31 14.63
C GLU A 105 -27.92 40.62 14.95
N ASN A 106 -27.45 41.76 14.43
CA ASN A 106 -28.12 43.07 14.39
C ASN A 106 -28.71 43.67 15.70
N CYS A 107 -28.26 43.26 16.88
CA CYS A 107 -28.68 43.89 18.14
C CYS A 107 -27.61 44.90 18.63
N GLU A 108 -28.02 45.96 19.35
CA GLU A 108 -27.20 47.16 19.71
C GLU A 108 -25.86 46.88 20.42
N SER A 109 -25.63 45.65 20.88
CA SER A 109 -24.37 45.17 21.45
C SER A 109 -23.86 43.94 20.68
N SER A 110 -23.62 44.07 19.38
CA SER A 110 -23.00 42.97 18.62
C SER A 110 -21.49 43.00 18.86
N ASP A 111 -21.01 42.13 19.75
CA ASP A 111 -19.58 41.95 19.97
C ASP A 111 -18.89 41.41 18.71
N GLU A 112 -17.60 41.75 18.54
CA GLU A 112 -16.68 41.26 17.49
C GLU A 112 -16.64 39.72 17.38
N TYR A 113 -17.07 39.01 18.42
CA TYR A 113 -17.13 37.54 18.46
C TYR A 113 -18.21 36.92 17.56
N SER A 114 -19.22 37.70 17.13
CA SER A 114 -20.30 37.21 16.25
C SER A 114 -19.81 36.88 14.84
N ASP A 115 -18.91 37.68 14.27
CA ASP A 115 -18.42 37.49 12.90
C ASP A 115 -17.52 36.25 12.76
N ALA A 116 -16.80 35.89 13.82
CA ALA A 116 -16.03 34.65 13.89
C ALA A 116 -16.94 33.39 13.87
N GLY A 117 -18.16 33.48 14.39
CA GLY A 117 -19.15 32.39 14.34
C GLY A 117 -19.60 32.07 12.91
N TYR A 118 -19.80 33.09 12.08
CA TYR A 118 -20.17 32.91 10.67
C TYR A 118 -19.05 32.26 9.84
N PHE A 119 -17.76 32.48 10.19
CA PHE A 119 -16.66 31.74 9.58
C PHE A 119 -16.81 30.22 9.75
N PHE A 120 -17.04 29.76 10.99
CA PHE A 120 -17.23 28.33 11.26
C PHE A 120 -18.51 27.79 10.62
N THR A 121 -19.53 28.64 10.48
CA THR A 121 -20.78 28.29 9.78
C THR A 121 -20.54 28.00 8.31
N PHE A 122 -19.84 28.89 7.58
CA PHE A 122 -19.45 28.65 6.19
C PHE A 122 -18.47 27.47 6.06
N PHE A 123 -17.56 27.33 7.03
CA PHE A 123 -16.62 26.21 7.06
C PHE A 123 -17.35 24.85 7.17
N ILE A 124 -18.36 24.76 8.03
CA ILE A 124 -19.22 23.57 8.16
C ILE A 124 -20.09 23.39 6.92
N LEU A 125 -20.64 24.46 6.33
CA LEU A 125 -21.41 24.38 5.09
C LEU A 125 -20.61 23.72 3.96
N TYR A 126 -19.31 24.03 3.89
CA TYR A 126 -18.38 23.48 2.90
C TYR A 126 -17.68 22.19 3.34
N CYS A 127 -18.03 21.58 4.48
CA CYS A 127 -17.37 20.35 4.94
C CYS A 127 -17.59 19.14 4.00
N ASN A 128 -18.63 19.19 3.17
CA ASN A 128 -18.93 18.17 2.16
C ASN A 128 -17.88 18.09 1.03
N PHE A 129 -16.98 19.09 0.89
CA PHE A 129 -15.89 19.03 -0.09
C PHE A 129 -14.83 17.97 0.27
N ILE A 130 -14.69 17.61 1.54
CA ILE A 130 -13.82 16.51 1.98
C ILE A 130 -14.69 15.24 2.08
N PRO A 131 -14.70 14.36 1.06
CA PRO A 131 -15.47 13.13 1.14
C PRO A 131 -14.86 12.21 2.20
N ILE A 132 -15.53 12.11 3.35
CA ILE A 132 -15.12 11.21 4.46
C ILE A 132 -15.04 9.75 3.96
N SER A 133 -15.85 9.41 2.94
CA SER A 133 -15.91 8.07 2.36
C SER A 133 -14.73 7.68 1.48
N ILE A 134 -13.82 8.59 1.11
CA ILE A 134 -12.75 8.28 0.15
C ILE A 134 -11.81 7.18 0.67
N TYR A 135 -11.43 7.25 1.95
CA TYR A 135 -10.51 6.28 2.55
C TYR A 135 -11.14 4.89 2.65
N VAL A 136 -12.40 4.83 3.12
CA VAL A 136 -13.17 3.58 3.19
C VAL A 136 -13.36 2.98 1.80
N THR A 137 -13.66 3.82 0.80
CA THR A 137 -13.81 3.37 -0.60
C THR A 137 -12.51 2.77 -1.13
N ILE A 138 -11.36 3.41 -0.87
CA ILE A 138 -10.04 2.89 -1.29
C ILE A 138 -9.75 1.54 -0.65
N GLU A 139 -9.99 1.38 0.66
CA GLU A 139 -9.78 0.11 1.35
C GLU A 139 -10.67 -1.01 0.79
N VAL A 140 -11.95 -0.73 0.53
CA VAL A 140 -12.86 -1.70 -0.08
C VAL A 140 -12.40 -2.09 -1.48
N VAL A 141 -11.96 -1.13 -2.30
CA VAL A 141 -11.44 -1.42 -3.64
C VAL A 141 -10.17 -2.26 -3.57
N ASN A 142 -9.22 -1.92 -2.70
CA ASN A 142 -7.98 -2.69 -2.50
C ASN A 142 -8.27 -4.12 -2.05
N TYR A 143 -9.25 -4.31 -1.17
CA TYR A 143 -9.71 -5.63 -0.74
C TYR A 143 -10.32 -6.43 -1.89
N CYS A 144 -11.24 -5.83 -2.66
CA CYS A 144 -11.84 -6.49 -3.83
C CYS A 144 -10.78 -6.87 -4.87
N GLN A 145 -9.77 -6.02 -5.10
CA GLN A 145 -8.66 -6.32 -5.99
C GLN A 145 -7.82 -7.50 -5.48
N ALA A 146 -7.53 -7.56 -4.17
CA ALA A 146 -6.81 -8.69 -3.57
C ALA A 146 -7.59 -9.99 -3.78
N PHE A 147 -8.91 -9.95 -3.55
CA PHE A 147 -9.79 -11.09 -3.76
C PHE A 147 -9.76 -11.59 -5.21
N PHE A 148 -9.73 -10.69 -6.20
CA PHE A 148 -9.61 -11.10 -7.60
C PHE A 148 -8.25 -11.71 -7.94
N ILE A 149 -7.15 -11.22 -7.35
CA ILE A 149 -5.82 -11.81 -7.51
C ILE A 149 -5.78 -13.23 -6.93
N ASP A 150 -6.38 -13.43 -5.75
CA ASP A 150 -6.40 -14.71 -5.06
C ASP A 150 -7.26 -15.77 -5.79
N ASN A 151 -8.24 -15.34 -6.58
CA ASN A 151 -9.18 -16.22 -7.29
C ASN A 151 -8.90 -16.30 -8.81
N ASP A 152 -7.72 -15.89 -9.28
CA ASP A 152 -7.35 -16.01 -10.69
C ASP A 152 -6.69 -17.37 -10.99
N LEU A 153 -7.41 -18.22 -11.73
CA LEU A 153 -6.92 -19.53 -12.19
C LEU A 153 -5.69 -19.42 -13.10
N LYS A 154 -5.46 -18.29 -13.78
CA LYS A 154 -4.28 -18.11 -14.62
C LYS A 154 -2.99 -17.92 -13.82
N MET A 155 -3.11 -17.59 -12.53
CA MET A 155 -1.98 -17.40 -11.63
C MET A 155 -1.84 -18.57 -10.62
N TYR A 156 -2.44 -19.72 -10.92
CA TYR A 156 -2.34 -20.95 -10.15
C TYR A 156 -1.23 -21.86 -10.71
N ASP A 157 -0.41 -22.42 -9.83
CA ASP A 157 0.63 -23.39 -10.17
C ASP A 157 0.13 -24.82 -9.88
N GLU A 158 -0.07 -25.60 -10.94
CA GLU A 158 -0.53 -27.00 -10.88
C GLU A 158 0.55 -27.96 -10.32
N GLU A 159 1.85 -27.70 -10.55
CA GLU A 159 2.92 -28.60 -10.08
C GLU A 159 3.05 -28.53 -8.54
N LEU A 160 2.80 -27.35 -7.97
CA LEU A 160 2.94 -27.07 -6.53
C LEU A 160 1.60 -26.99 -5.77
N ASP A 161 0.46 -27.11 -6.48
CA ASP A 161 -0.89 -26.88 -5.94
C ASP A 161 -0.98 -25.57 -5.15
N MET A 162 -0.50 -24.47 -5.77
CA MET A 162 -0.35 -23.18 -5.10
C MET A 162 -1.01 -22.05 -5.88
N PRO A 163 -2.08 -21.41 -5.34
CA PRO A 163 -2.65 -20.21 -5.94
C PRO A 163 -1.80 -18.98 -5.64
N ALA A 164 -1.95 -17.93 -6.45
CA ALA A 164 -1.48 -16.61 -6.10
C ALA A 164 -2.13 -16.14 -4.78
N THR A 165 -1.37 -15.44 -3.93
CA THR A 165 -1.89 -14.91 -2.67
C THR A 165 -1.40 -13.49 -2.43
N ALA A 166 -2.32 -12.54 -2.44
CA ALA A 166 -2.08 -11.13 -2.15
C ALA A 166 -1.97 -10.89 -0.64
N ARG A 167 -0.75 -11.04 -0.09
CA ARG A 167 -0.47 -10.86 1.35
C ARG A 167 -0.64 -9.43 1.86
N THR A 168 -0.77 -8.45 0.98
CA THR A 168 -0.84 -7.03 1.34
C THR A 168 -1.73 -6.30 0.32
N SER A 169 -2.98 -6.05 0.68
CA SER A 169 -4.00 -5.48 -0.22
C SER A 169 -3.75 -4.02 -0.60
N ASN A 170 -3.14 -3.23 0.28
CA ASN A 170 -2.89 -1.80 0.02
C ASN A 170 -1.86 -1.53 -1.10
N MET A 171 -1.10 -2.54 -1.51
CA MET A 171 -0.08 -2.43 -2.56
C MET A 171 -0.56 -2.88 -3.94
N ASN A 172 -1.81 -3.31 -4.08
CA ASN A 172 -2.31 -3.87 -5.34
C ASN A 172 -2.24 -2.85 -6.48
N SER A 173 -2.54 -1.58 -6.20
CA SER A 173 -2.44 -0.49 -7.18
C SER A 173 -1.01 -0.17 -7.61
N ASP A 174 -0.02 -0.49 -6.77
CA ASP A 174 1.39 -0.18 -7.03
C ASP A 174 2.00 -1.17 -8.03
N LEU A 175 1.44 -2.38 -8.17
CA LEU A 175 1.85 -3.36 -9.17
C LEU A 175 1.81 -2.79 -10.60
N GLY A 176 0.82 -1.93 -10.90
CA GLY A 176 0.70 -1.24 -12.19
C GLY A 176 1.72 -0.11 -12.42
N GLN A 177 2.51 0.26 -11.40
CA GLN A 177 3.45 1.39 -11.44
C GLN A 177 4.92 0.95 -11.39
N ILE A 178 5.20 -0.36 -11.40
CA ILE A 178 6.56 -0.91 -11.31
C ILE A 178 7.35 -0.56 -12.58
N LYS A 179 8.55 0.03 -12.40
CA LYS A 179 9.48 0.37 -13.49
C LYS A 179 10.68 -0.57 -13.60
N TYR A 180 11.09 -1.17 -12.49
CA TYR A 180 12.27 -2.01 -12.39
C TYR A 180 11.89 -3.31 -11.70
N ILE A 181 12.27 -4.43 -12.31
CA ILE A 181 12.13 -5.76 -11.75
C ILE A 181 13.53 -6.26 -11.44
N PHE A 182 13.82 -6.48 -10.16
CA PHE A 182 15.05 -7.13 -9.72
C PHE A 182 14.74 -8.61 -9.51
N SER A 183 15.27 -9.45 -10.39
CA SER A 183 15.06 -10.90 -10.32
C SER A 183 16.32 -11.59 -9.81
N ASP A 184 16.15 -12.55 -8.89
CA ASP A 184 17.21 -13.49 -8.54
C ASP A 184 17.36 -14.53 -9.66
N LYS A 185 18.58 -15.02 -9.88
CA LYS A 185 18.83 -16.07 -10.86
C LYS A 185 18.33 -17.42 -10.36
N THR A 186 18.71 -17.79 -9.14
CA THR A 186 18.52 -19.16 -8.64
C THR A 186 17.17 -19.28 -7.95
N GLY A 187 16.31 -20.19 -8.41
CA GLY A 187 14.98 -20.38 -7.83
C GLY A 187 13.94 -19.35 -8.28
N THR A 188 14.28 -18.44 -9.19
CA THR A 188 13.31 -17.59 -9.91
C THR A 188 13.48 -17.73 -11.42
N LEU A 189 14.63 -17.35 -11.98
CA LEU A 189 14.85 -17.47 -13.44
C LEU A 189 15.14 -18.91 -13.88
N THR A 190 15.83 -19.69 -13.05
CA THR A 190 16.21 -21.06 -13.39
C THR A 190 15.61 -22.06 -12.41
N ARG A 191 15.00 -23.13 -12.95
CA ARG A 191 14.69 -24.35 -12.18
C ARG A 191 16.01 -24.99 -11.74
N ASN A 192 16.04 -25.60 -10.56
CA ASN A 192 17.24 -26.28 -10.03
C ASN A 192 17.42 -27.67 -10.66
N VAL A 193 17.46 -27.72 -12.00
CA VAL A 193 17.63 -28.92 -12.81
C VAL A 193 18.74 -28.65 -13.81
N MET A 194 19.79 -29.46 -13.75
CA MET A 194 20.98 -29.31 -14.59
C MET A 194 21.01 -30.43 -15.62
N ASP A 195 20.58 -30.10 -16.84
CA ASP A 195 20.63 -31.03 -17.96
C ASP A 195 21.92 -30.85 -18.76
N PHE A 196 22.69 -31.92 -18.89
CA PHE A 196 23.81 -31.93 -19.83
C PHE A 196 23.28 -31.99 -21.27
N LYS A 197 23.44 -30.91 -22.03
CA LYS A 197 22.95 -30.84 -23.42
C LYS A 197 24.01 -31.18 -24.46
N ARG A 198 25.22 -30.63 -24.31
CA ARG A 198 26.30 -30.76 -25.32
C ARG A 198 27.68 -30.69 -24.67
N CYS A 199 28.66 -31.25 -25.36
CA CYS A 199 30.08 -30.98 -25.10
C CYS A 199 30.87 -30.85 -26.41
N SER A 200 32.04 -30.22 -26.33
CA SER A 200 33.02 -30.21 -27.41
C SER A 200 34.21 -31.07 -26.97
N VAL A 201 34.58 -32.06 -27.80
CA VAL A 201 35.74 -32.93 -27.57
C VAL A 201 36.57 -32.95 -28.85
N ASP A 202 37.84 -32.57 -28.75
CA ASP A 202 38.77 -32.49 -29.89
C ASP A 202 38.23 -31.65 -31.07
N GLY A 203 37.63 -30.51 -30.76
CA GLY A 203 37.02 -29.63 -31.76
C GLY A 203 35.72 -30.15 -32.39
N ARG A 204 35.25 -31.34 -32.01
CA ARG A 204 33.96 -31.89 -32.47
C ARG A 204 32.88 -31.67 -31.40
N ILE A 205 31.75 -31.09 -31.81
CA ILE A 205 30.61 -30.84 -30.93
C ILE A 205 29.71 -32.09 -30.92
N TYR A 206 29.44 -32.61 -29.73
CA TYR A 206 28.54 -33.74 -29.48
C TYR A 206 27.28 -33.26 -28.76
N GLY A 207 26.13 -33.80 -29.16
CA GLY A 207 24.81 -33.51 -28.61
C GLY A 207 23.85 -32.90 -29.64
N SER A 208 22.57 -33.24 -29.55
CA SER A 208 21.56 -32.92 -30.56
C SER A 208 21.23 -31.42 -30.65
N ALA A 209 20.76 -30.99 -31.83
CA ALA A 209 19.99 -29.74 -32.00
C ALA A 209 18.84 -29.70 -30.98
N PRO A 210 18.52 -28.55 -30.34
CA PRO A 210 17.26 -28.48 -29.60
C PRO A 210 16.14 -28.83 -30.59
N SER A 211 15.39 -29.90 -30.32
CA SER A 211 14.15 -30.16 -31.02
C SER A 211 13.21 -29.00 -30.72
N ALA A 212 12.60 -28.43 -31.76
CA ALA A 212 11.66 -27.31 -31.65
C ALA A 212 10.34 -27.68 -30.93
N GLU A 213 10.24 -28.87 -30.33
CA GLU A 213 9.02 -29.46 -29.76
C GLU A 213 8.84 -29.16 -28.26
N GLY A 214 9.57 -28.17 -27.71
CA GLY A 214 9.51 -27.82 -26.29
C GLY A 214 8.82 -26.48 -25.97
N GLU A 215 8.32 -25.76 -26.97
CA GLU A 215 7.55 -24.53 -26.74
C GLU A 215 6.05 -24.88 -26.57
N GLY A 216 5.69 -25.24 -25.34
CA GLY A 216 4.34 -25.12 -24.80
C GLY A 216 3.23 -25.89 -25.53
N GLU A 217 3.04 -27.16 -25.19
CA GLU A 217 1.71 -27.76 -25.22
C GLU A 217 0.79 -26.92 -24.31
N ARG A 218 0.05 -25.98 -24.89
CA ARG A 218 -1.18 -25.47 -24.27
C ARG A 218 -2.18 -26.61 -24.36
N PRO A 219 -2.80 -27.05 -23.25
CA PRO A 219 -3.90 -28.00 -23.35
C PRO A 219 -4.99 -27.35 -24.22
N ALA A 220 -5.35 -28.06 -25.30
CA ALA A 220 -6.47 -27.67 -26.14
C ALA A 220 -7.71 -27.59 -25.27
N GLU A 221 -8.30 -26.40 -25.19
CA GLU A 221 -9.61 -26.15 -24.60
C GLU A 221 -10.64 -26.94 -25.43
N GLU A 222 -10.98 -28.15 -25.00
CA GLU A 222 -12.15 -28.87 -25.48
C GLU A 222 -13.39 -28.08 -25.05
N ALA A 223 -13.88 -27.24 -25.95
CA ALA A 223 -15.24 -26.75 -25.91
C ALA A 223 -16.20 -27.95 -26.03
N LYS A 224 -16.77 -28.39 -24.91
CA LYS A 224 -17.98 -29.21 -24.85
C LYS A 224 -18.92 -28.66 -23.77
N GLY A 225 -20.06 -28.16 -24.25
CA GLY A 225 -21.38 -28.26 -23.61
C GLY A 225 -21.60 -27.43 -22.37
#